data_AF-X1R6I0-F1
#
_entry.id   AF-X1R6I0-F1
#
_cell.length_a   1.000
_cell.length_b   1.000
_cell.length_c   1.000
_cell.angle_alpha   90.00
_cell.angle_beta   90.00
_cell.angle_gamma   90.00
#
_symmetry.space_group_name_H-M   'P 1'
#
loop_
_entity.id
_entity.type
_entity.pdbx_description
1 polymer ?
#
loop_
_entity_poly.entity_id
_entity_poly.type
_entity_poly.pdbx_seq_one_letter_code
_entity_poly.pdbx_strand_id
1 'polypeptide(L)' 'MDKDLFELYQSPQLRNPSLIVAWQNHDVGRLGSKIIQFLNAKLGCQKIAEIKPQNFFPLGGAVFKD' A
#
# COMPACT_ATOMS: atom_id res chain seq x y z
N MET A 1 7.80 21.27 -8.78
CA MET A 1 6.37 21.13 -9.15
C MET A 1 6.01 19.68 -8.88
N ASP A 2 5.57 19.41 -7.67
CA ASP A 2 5.18 18.09 -7.18
C ASP A 2 3.69 17.92 -7.42
N LYS A 3 3.30 17.23 -8.49
CA LYS A 3 1.88 17.17 -8.87
C LYS A 3 1.19 15.81 -8.67
N ASP A 4 1.93 14.72 -8.44
CA ASP A 4 1.30 13.39 -8.36
C ASP A 4 1.72 12.63 -7.09
N LEU A 5 1.26 13.08 -5.91
CA LEU A 5 1.51 12.43 -4.62
C LEU A 5 0.75 11.11 -4.45
N PHE A 6 -0.32 10.92 -5.21
CA PHE A 6 -1.15 9.73 -5.18
C PHE A 6 -1.93 9.59 -6.49
N GLU A 7 -2.46 8.40 -6.73
CA GLU A 7 -3.34 8.08 -7.83
C GLU A 7 -4.63 7.48 -7.27
N LEU A 8 -5.77 8.04 -7.65
CA LEU A 8 -7.09 7.54 -7.28
C LEU A 8 -7.68 6.76 -8.46
N TYR A 9 -8.02 5.49 -8.24
CA TYR A 9 -8.71 4.67 -9.23
C TYR A 9 -10.22 4.71 -9.04
N GLN A 10 -10.66 4.75 -7.77
CA GLN A 10 -12.06 4.74 -7.37
C GLN A 10 -12.25 5.57 -6.10
N SER A 11 -13.44 6.17 -5.94
CA SER A 11 -13.82 6.92 -4.73
C SER A 11 -15.19 6.45 -4.24
N PRO A 12 -15.26 5.30 -3.54
CA PRO A 12 -16.52 4.78 -3.05
C PRO A 12 -17.09 5.67 -1.94
N GLN A 13 -18.41 5.85 -1.92
CA GLN A 13 -19.07 6.54 -0.81
C GLN A 13 -19.23 5.59 0.38
N LEU A 14 -18.47 5.84 1.44
CA LEU A 14 -18.49 5.04 2.67
C LEU A 14 -19.18 5.83 3.79
N ARG A 15 -20.03 5.18 4.59
CA ARG A 15 -20.58 5.74 5.83
C ARG A 15 -19.85 5.14 7.03
N ASN A 16 -19.19 5.99 7.83
CA ASN A 16 -18.46 5.62 9.05
C ASN A 16 -17.50 4.42 8.88
N PRO A 17 -16.55 4.45 7.93
CA PRO A 17 -15.62 3.35 7.74
C PRO A 17 -14.58 3.30 8.87
N SER A 18 -14.14 2.09 9.21
CA SER A 18 -12.92 1.87 10.00
C SER A 18 -11.71 1.79 9.07
N LEU A 19 -10.63 2.50 9.41
CA LEU A 19 -9.36 2.45 8.68
C LEU A 19 -8.36 1.54 9.41
N ILE A 20 -7.86 0.53 8.71
CA ILE A 20 -6.78 -0.34 9.18
C ILE A 20 -5.51 0.02 8.42
N VAL A 21 -4.42 0.33 9.12
CA VAL A 21 -3.14 0.73 8.54
C VAL A 21 -2.04 -0.19 9.04
N ALA A 22 -1.17 -0.65 8.14
CA ALA A 22 0.09 -1.28 8.50
C ALA A 22 1.15 -0.92 7.46
N TRP A 23 2.37 -0.71 7.94
CA TRP A 23 3.54 -0.39 7.15
C TRP A 23 4.51 -1.56 7.17
N GLN A 24 5.32 -1.70 6.12
CA GLN A 24 6.33 -2.75 6.06
C GLN A 24 7.61 -2.40 6.84
N ASN A 25 7.91 -1.10 6.98
CA ASN A 25 9.13 -0.65 7.65
C ASN A 25 8.95 -0.69 9.18
N HIS A 26 9.99 -1.13 9.89
CA HIS A 26 10.01 -1.29 11.36
C HIS A 26 8.99 -2.31 11.93
N ASP A 27 8.35 -3.12 11.08
CA ASP A 27 7.44 -4.18 11.47
C ASP A 27 8.20 -5.49 11.75
N VAL A 28 8.31 -5.88 13.02
CA VAL A 28 9.02 -7.10 13.45
C VAL A 28 8.41 -8.33 12.78
N GLY A 29 9.22 -9.04 11.99
CA GLY A 29 8.76 -10.24 11.29
C GLY A 29 7.73 -9.99 10.18
N ARG A 30 7.53 -8.72 9.77
CA ARG A 30 6.55 -8.30 8.75
C ARG A 30 5.10 -8.67 9.09
N LEU A 31 4.77 -8.72 10.38
CA LEU A 31 3.49 -9.20 10.87
C LEU A 31 2.32 -8.36 10.36
N GLY A 32 2.41 -7.03 10.46
CA GLY A 32 1.41 -6.10 9.96
C GLY A 32 1.15 -6.27 8.47
N SER A 33 2.21 -6.40 7.65
CA SER A 33 2.04 -6.63 6.21
C SER A 33 1.36 -7.96 5.89
N LYS A 34 1.67 -9.03 6.63
CA LYS A 34 1.04 -10.35 6.47
C LYS A 34 -0.43 -10.33 6.87
N ILE A 35 -0.76 -9.64 7.98
CA ILE A 35 -2.14 -9.48 8.45
C ILE A 35 -2.97 -8.72 7.41
N ILE A 36 -2.47 -7.60 6.89
CA ILE A 36 -3.20 -6.83 5.87
C ILE A 36 -3.38 -7.63 4.58
N GLN A 37 -2.36 -8.36 4.13
CA GLN A 37 -2.49 -9.24 2.97
C GLN A 37 -3.58 -10.30 3.18
N PHE A 38 -3.61 -10.93 4.36
CA PHE A 38 -4.66 -11.89 4.72
C PHE A 38 -6.04 -11.24 4.73
N LEU A 39 -6.21 -10.08 5.37
CA LEU A 39 -7.49 -9.37 5.43
C LEU A 39 -7.99 -8.96 4.05
N ASN A 40 -7.11 -8.43 3.19
CA ASN A 40 -7.46 -8.05 1.83
C ASN A 40 -7.99 -9.25 1.03
N ALA A 41 -7.31 -10.40 1.11
CA ALA A 41 -7.75 -11.62 0.46
C ALA A 41 -9.05 -12.16 1.06
N LYS A 42 -9.17 -12.17 2.39
CA LYS A 42 -10.32 -12.75 3.10
C LYS A 42 -11.60 -11.94 2.91
N LEU A 43 -11.49 -10.61 2.85
CA LEU A 43 -12.63 -9.69 2.72
C LEU A 43 -12.93 -9.30 1.27
N GLY A 44 -12.10 -9.73 0.30
CA GLY A 44 -12.28 -9.36 -1.10
C GLY A 44 -12.08 -7.86 -1.34
N CYS A 45 -11.14 -7.24 -0.63
CA CYS A 45 -10.88 -5.81 -0.76
C CYS A 45 -10.47 -5.44 -2.19
N GLN A 46 -10.89 -4.25 -2.64
CA GLN A 46 -10.55 -3.70 -3.94
C GLN A 46 -9.53 -2.56 -3.80
N LYS A 47 -8.59 -2.46 -4.75
CA LYS A 47 -7.62 -1.36 -4.78
C LYS A 47 -8.34 -0.09 -5.27
N ILE A 48 -8.44 0.92 -4.40
CA ILE A 48 -9.10 2.20 -4.72
C ILE A 48 -8.13 3.33 -5.02
N ALA A 49 -6.89 3.24 -4.52
CA ALA A 49 -5.86 4.27 -4.66
C ALA A 49 -4.45 3.70 -4.47
N GLU A 50 -3.45 4.49 -4.84
CA GLU A 50 -2.03 4.25 -4.56
C GLU A 50 -1.34 5.55 -4.16
N ILE A 51 -0.54 5.52 -3.09
CA ILE A 51 0.34 6.65 -2.75
C ILE A 51 1.58 6.51 -3.62
N LYS A 52 1.99 7.57 -4.30
CA LYS A 52 3.24 7.61 -5.09
C LYS A 52 4.34 8.16 -4.20
N PRO A 53 5.20 7.31 -3.62
CA PRO A 53 6.22 7.80 -2.71
C PRO A 53 7.28 8.58 -3.49
N GLN A 54 7.38 9.87 -3.21
CA GLN A 54 8.47 10.69 -3.75
C GLN A 54 9.79 10.15 -3.18
N ASN A 55 10.79 9.93 -4.04
CA ASN A 55 12.12 9.42 -3.68
C ASN A 55 12.19 7.93 -3.27
N PHE A 56 11.15 7.13 -3.50
CA PHE A 56 11.26 5.67 -3.40
C PHE A 56 11.62 5.10 -4.76
N PHE A 57 12.75 4.42 -4.85
CA PHE A 57 13.15 3.77 -6.09
C PHE A 57 12.30 2.51 -6.32
N PRO A 58 11.67 2.33 -7.50
CA PRO A 58 11.07 1.05 -7.83
C PRO A 58 12.19 0.01 -7.86
N LEU A 59 12.11 -1.01 -7.00
CA LEU A 59 13.09 -2.11 -6.93
C LEU A 59 13.15 -2.95 -8.23
N GLY A 60 12.35 -2.64 -9.24
CA GLY A 60 12.34 -3.32 -10.55
C GLY A 60 13.57 -3.05 -11.43
N GLY A 61 14.50 -2.17 -11.02
CA GLY A 61 15.72 -1.86 -11.80
C GLY A 61 17.03 -2.33 -11.18
N ALA A 62 17.03 -2.83 -9.93
CA ALA A 62 18.25 -3.24 -9.25
C ALA A 62 18.39 -4.78 -9.30
N VAL A 63 19.07 -5.27 -10.33
CA VAL A 63 19.58 -6.64 -10.35
C VAL A 63 20.74 -6.69 -9.36
N PHE A 64 20.61 -7.48 -8.29
CA PHE A 64 21.78 -7.81 -7.45
C PHE A 64 22.78 -8.53 -8.34
N LYS A 65 23.99 -7.98 -8.44
CA LYS A 65 25.12 -8.65 -9.06
C LYS A 65 25.74 -9.58 -8.02
N ASP A 66 25.97 -10.84 -8.39
CA ASP A 66 26.71 -11.82 -7.57
C ASP A 66 28.09 -11.28 -7.14
#